data_AF-A0A0L6JQK2-F1
#
_entry.id   AF-A0A0L6JQK2-F1
#
_cell.length_a   1.000
_cell.length_b   1.000
_cell.length_c   1.000
_cell.angle_alpha   90.00
_cell.angle_beta   90.00
_cell.angle_gamma   90.00
#
_symmetry.space_group_name_H-M   'P 1'
#
loop_
_entity.id
_entity.type
_entity.pdbx_description
1 polymer ?
#
loop_
_entity_poly.entity_id
_entity_poly.type
_entity_poly.pdbx_seq_one_letter_code
_entity_poly.pdbx_strand_id
1 'polypeptide(L)' 'MRPGEKYVVAFKADNTGRWVQHCHELHHAAGGMMQAIEYTDFKANYIPDPNSKFNKPE' A
#
# COMPACT_ATOMS: atom_id res chain seq x y z
N MET A 1 13.14 -7.88 9.04
CA MET A 1 12.35 -7.69 10.28
C MET A 1 12.20 -9.05 10.94
N ARG A 2 12.49 -9.16 12.23
CA ARG A 2 12.35 -10.40 13.01
C ARG A 2 11.02 -10.42 13.77
N PRO A 3 10.47 -11.60 14.08
CA PRO A 3 9.28 -11.70 14.92
C PRO A 3 9.45 -10.94 16.24
N GLY A 4 8.46 -10.11 16.59
CA GLY A 4 8.45 -9.32 17.83
C GLY A 4 9.21 -7.99 17.79
N GLU A 5 9.99 -7.71 16.73
CA GLU A 5 10.59 -6.39 16.56
C GLU A 5 9.53 -5.32 16.26
N LYS A 6 9.74 -4.13 16.83
CA LYS A 6 8.90 -2.95 16.61
C LYS A 6 9.77 -1.81 16.12
N TYR A 7 9.27 -1.07 15.14
CA TYR A 7 9.92 0.10 14.57
C TYR A 7 8.96 1.28 14.60
N VAL A 8 9.52 2.47 14.76
CA VAL A 8 8.81 3.74 14.58
C VAL A 8 9.33 4.37 13.30
N VAL A 9 8.43 4.69 12.38
CA VAL A 9 8.75 5.33 11.11
C VAL A 9 8.09 6.71 11.09
N ALA A 10 8.88 7.75 10.84
CA ALA A 10 8.39 9.10 10.60
C ALA A 10 8.72 9.49 9.17
N PHE A 11 7.74 10.02 8.45
CA PHE A 11 7.92 10.54 7.11
C PHE A 11 7.02 11.77 6.92
N LYS A 12 7.41 12.67 6.03
CA LYS A 12 6.57 13.79 5.61
C LYS A 12 5.66 13.29 4.50
N ALA A 13 4.35 13.30 4.74
CA ALA A 13 3.37 13.01 3.71
C ALA A 13 3.08 14.32 2.96
N ASP A 14 3.85 14.61 1.89
CA ASP A 14 3.70 15.82 1.08
C ASP A 14 3.41 15.57 -0.41
N ASN A 15 3.26 14.29 -0.80
CA ASN A 15 2.75 13.92 -2.12
C ASN A 15 1.30 13.45 -2.02
N THR A 16 0.46 13.91 -2.95
CA THR A 16 -0.93 13.49 -3.08
C THR A 16 -1.00 12.05 -3.60
N GLY A 17 -1.90 11.24 -3.06
CA GLY A 17 -2.11 9.89 -3.54
C GLY A 17 -2.58 8.94 -2.44
N ARG A 18 -2.88 7.72 -2.84
CA ARG A 18 -2.99 6.57 -1.94
C ARG A 18 -1.61 5.96 -1.77
N TRP A 19 -1.17 5.83 -0.52
CA TRP A 19 0.10 5.24 -0.18
C TRP A 19 -0.18 3.84 0.39
N VAL A 20 0.81 2.95 0.30
CA VAL A 20 0.72 1.62 0.89
C VAL A 20 1.97 1.33 1.68
N GLN A 21 1.79 0.71 2.84
CA GLN A 21 2.85 -0.05 3.48
C GLN A 21 2.56 -1.54 3.28
N HIS A 22 3.58 -2.30 2.89
CA HIS A 22 3.44 -3.73 2.64
C HIS A 22 4.70 -4.48 3.05
N CYS A 23 4.58 -5.80 3.21
CA CYS A 23 5.75 -6.66 3.32
C CYS A 23 6.50 -6.68 1.98
N HIS A 24 7.83 -6.55 1.99
CA HIS A 24 8.62 -6.57 0.76
C HIS A 24 8.67 -7.95 0.08
N GLU A 25 8.20 -9.00 0.76
CA GLU A 25 7.91 -10.30 0.15
C GLU A 25 6.49 -10.29 -0.44
N LEU A 26 6.39 -10.44 -1.76
CA LEU A 26 5.15 -10.18 -2.48
C LEU A 26 4.08 -11.24 -2.18
N HIS A 27 4.46 -12.49 -1.94
CA HIS A 27 3.54 -13.53 -1.45
C HIS A 27 2.85 -13.08 -0.15
N HIS A 28 3.61 -12.49 0.78
CA HIS A 28 3.05 -12.03 2.06
C HIS A 28 2.16 -10.80 1.87
N ALA A 29 2.51 -9.89 0.95
CA ALA A 29 1.67 -8.76 0.58
C ALA A 29 0.33 -9.24 -0.01
N ALA A 30 0.36 -10.18 -0.96
CA ALA A 30 -0.82 -10.82 -1.53
C ALA A 30 -1.63 -11.61 -0.47
N GLY A 31 -0.95 -12.18 0.52
CA GLY A 31 -1.53 -12.86 1.68
C GLY A 31 -2.17 -11.94 2.72
N GLY A 32 -2.20 -10.62 2.49
CA GLY A 32 -2.88 -9.64 3.34
C GLY A 32 -1.98 -8.75 4.18
N MET A 33 -0.65 -8.83 4.04
CA MET A 33 0.29 -7.88 4.69
C MET A 33 0.40 -6.58 3.89
N MET A 34 -0.74 -5.92 3.65
CA MET A 34 -0.84 -4.59 3.05
C MET A 34 -1.73 -3.70 3.90
N GLN A 35 -1.34 -2.44 4.04
CA GLN A 35 -2.16 -1.41 4.67
C GLN A 35 -2.11 -0.13 3.84
N ALA A 36 -3.29 0.43 3.57
CA ALA A 36 -3.42 1.73 2.93
C ALA A 36 -3.16 2.87 3.92
N ILE A 37 -2.49 3.92 3.43
CA ILE A 37 -2.30 5.19 4.12
C ILE A 37 -2.84 6.26 3.19
N GLU A 38 -3.88 6.97 3.63
CA GLU A 38 -4.61 7.95 2.82
C GLU A 38 -4.88 9.21 3.65
N TYR A 39 -4.83 10.37 3.00
CA TYR A 39 -5.33 11.60 3.60
C TYR A 39 -6.85 11.53 3.72
N THR A 40 -7.40 12.10 4.79
CA THR A 40 -8.84 12.06 5.08
C THR A 40 -9.70 12.75 4.01
N ASP A 41 -9.11 13.70 3.28
CA ASP A 41 -9.74 14.48 2.22
C ASP A 41 -9.32 14.02 0.80
N PHE A 42 -8.54 12.93 0.70
CA PHE A 42 -8.06 12.45 -0.58
C PHE A 42 -9.23 12.02 -1.49
N LYS A 43 -9.18 12.45 -2.75
CA LYS A 43 -10.10 12.03 -3.81
C LYS A 43 -9.30 11.48 -4.98
N ALA A 44 -9.46 10.19 -5.27
CA ALA A 44 -8.82 9.58 -6.41
C ALA A 44 -9.37 10.16 -7.73
N ASN A 45 -8.47 10.59 -8.60
CA ASN A 45 -8.77 10.97 -9.99
C ASN A 45 -8.53 9.82 -10.98
N TYR A 46 -8.00 8.69 -10.50
CA TYR A 46 -7.81 7.46 -11.27
C TYR A 46 -8.86 6.43 -10.84
N ILE A 47 -9.58 5.89 -11.83
CA ILE A 47 -10.50 4.77 -11.66
C ILE A 47 -9.85 3.58 -12.36
N PRO A 48 -9.50 2.49 -11.64
CA PRO A 48 -8.97 1.29 -12.26
C PRO A 48 -9.96 0.70 -13.27
N ASP A 49 -9.49 0.30 -14.44
CA ASP A 49 -10.27 -0.50 -15.37
C ASP A 49 -10.50 -1.89 -14.76
N PRO A 50 -11.75 -2.29 -14.47
CA PRO A 50 -12.05 -3.59 -13.88
C PRO A 50 -11.65 -4.77 -14.79
N ASN A 51 -11.42 -4.53 -16.08
CA ASN A 51 -11.00 -5.55 -17.05
C ASN A 51 -9.49 -5.54 -17.34
N SER A 52 -8.71 -4.71 -16.65
CA SER A 52 -7.26 -4.64 -16.84
C SER A 52 -6.59 -5.97 -16.51
N LYS A 53 -5.79 -6.48 -17.45
CA LYS A 53 -4.97 -7.70 -17.27
C LYS A 53 -3.52 -7.40 -16.87
N PHE A 54 -3.17 -6.12 -16.76
CA PHE A 54 -1.78 -5.68 -16.56
C PHE A 54 -1.34 -5.70 -15.09
N ASN A 55 -2.28 -5.58 -14.14
CA ASN A 55 -2.00 -5.61 -12.71
C ASN A 55 -2.82 -6.73 -12.04
N LYS A 56 -2.30 -7.95 -12.09
CA LYS A 56 -2.89 -9.12 -11.44
C LYS A 56 -2.12 -9.43 -10.16
N PRO A 57 -2.78 -9.90 -9.08
CA PRO A 57 -2.08 -10.59 -8.01
C PRO A 57 -1.24 -11.74 -8.60
N GLU A 58 -0.17 -12.09 -7.91
CA GLU A 58 0.64 -13.27 -8.22
C GLU A 58 -0.17 -14.56 -8.26
#